data_AF-A0A8I0V680-F1
#
_entry.id   AF-A0A8I0V680-F1
#
_cell.length_a   1.000
_cell.length_b   1.000
_cell.length_c   1.000
_cell.angle_alpha   90.00
_cell.angle_beta   90.00
_cell.angle_gamma   90.00
#
_symmetry.space_group_name_H-M   'P 1'
#
loop_
_entity.id
_entity.type
_entity.pdbx_description
1 polymer ?
#
loop_
_entity_poly.entity_id
_entity_poly.type
_entity_poly.pdbx_seq_one_letter_code
_entity_poly.pdbx_strand_id
1 'polypeptide(L)'
;MNKKNKLVLSILFGFLIPVSASYAAVPIDKTIINWITNLQDSNANPQQAIQIDHTEKVKLISGEEAYLSGVSFENAGRNFWAGYVLTRPKLKQAKILKEFGGQSNTFKVHPTMYKGKSIELVEIESAGSGQGTVEATKSLVYLSQWNAKLITEVQESSNAGRYDEKLDAEDCRTGSDNTGYLNVMPYSPYVIKTTVTGDACNDKPKGYKVNSLVLPIVISEIK
;
A
#
# COMPACT_ATOMS: atom_id res chain seq x y z
N MET A 1 -16.41 -62.76 49.13
CA MET A 1 -17.16 -61.73 48.37
C MET A 1 -17.52 -60.62 49.37
N ASN A 2 -17.23 -59.32 49.23
CA ASN A 2 -16.85 -58.47 48.10
C ASN A 2 -16.08 -57.24 48.66
N LYS A 3 -14.88 -56.93 48.14
CA LYS A 3 -14.15 -55.69 48.46
C LYS A 3 -14.86 -54.51 47.79
N LYS A 4 -15.31 -53.51 48.56
CA LYS A 4 -15.81 -52.24 48.02
C LYS A 4 -14.66 -51.23 48.00
N ASN A 5 -14.02 -51.08 46.84
CA ASN A 5 -13.10 -49.98 46.57
C ASN A 5 -13.92 -48.70 46.39
N LYS A 6 -13.72 -47.70 47.25
CA LYS A 6 -14.19 -46.34 47.03
C LYS A 6 -13.13 -45.61 46.21
N LEU A 7 -13.31 -45.56 44.89
CA LEU A 7 -12.51 -44.72 44.01
C LEU A 7 -13.10 -43.30 44.06
N VAL A 8 -12.37 -42.35 44.64
CA VAL A 8 -12.71 -40.93 44.62
C VAL A 8 -12.31 -40.39 43.25
N LEU A 9 -13.31 -40.12 42.40
CA LEU A 9 -13.11 -39.52 41.09
C LEU A 9 -12.97 -38.00 41.27
N SER A 10 -11.72 -37.52 41.35
CA SER A 10 -11.42 -36.09 41.30
C SER A 10 -11.55 -35.60 39.85
N ILE A 11 -12.66 -34.92 39.55
CA ILE A 11 -12.87 -34.25 38.26
C ILE A 11 -12.23 -32.87 38.36
N LEU A 12 -11.03 -32.73 37.78
CA LEU A 12 -10.45 -31.41 37.50
C LEU A 12 -11.29 -30.74 36.40
N PHE A 13 -12.14 -29.80 36.79
CA PHE A 13 -12.67 -28.78 35.87
C PHE A 13 -11.52 -27.86 35.49
N GLY A 14 -10.83 -28.19 34.40
CA GLY A 14 -9.91 -27.28 33.73
C GLY A 14 -10.69 -26.08 33.22
N PHE A 15 -10.51 -24.93 33.86
CA PHE A 15 -10.94 -23.63 33.35
C PHE A 15 -10.34 -23.42 31.96
N LEU A 16 -11.15 -23.62 30.91
CA LEU A 16 -10.90 -23.04 29.60
C LEU A 16 -11.06 -21.53 29.76
N ILE A 17 -9.97 -20.84 30.06
CA ILE A 17 -9.91 -19.37 29.96
C ILE A 17 -10.05 -19.06 28.47
N PRO A 18 -11.15 -18.42 28.02
CA PRO A 18 -11.19 -17.93 26.65
C PRO A 18 -10.12 -16.84 26.56
N VAL A 19 -9.06 -17.11 25.81
CA VAL A 19 -8.09 -16.09 25.45
C VAL A 19 -8.82 -15.12 24.54
N SER A 20 -9.38 -14.08 25.13
CA SER A 20 -9.97 -12.97 24.40
C SER A 20 -8.88 -12.42 23.48
N ALA A 21 -9.01 -12.68 22.17
CA ALA A 21 -8.21 -12.00 21.18
C ALA A 21 -8.59 -10.52 21.26
N SER A 22 -7.84 -9.77 22.08
CA SER A 22 -7.93 -8.32 22.13
C SER A 22 -7.41 -7.81 20.80
N TYR A 23 -8.31 -7.63 19.83
CA TYR A 23 -8.00 -6.89 18.62
C TYR A 23 -7.53 -5.50 19.07
N ALA A 24 -6.32 -5.11 18.66
CA ALA A 24 -5.84 -3.78 18.98
C ALA A 24 -6.74 -2.78 18.25
N ALA A 25 -7.41 -1.92 19.00
CA ALA A 25 -8.17 -0.83 18.40
C ALA A 25 -7.24 -0.03 17.47
N VAL A 26 -7.78 0.44 16.34
CA VAL A 26 -7.04 1.30 15.41
C VAL A 26 -6.48 2.48 16.21
N PRO A 27 -5.15 2.72 16.21
CA PRO A 27 -4.57 3.84 16.93
C PRO A 27 -5.16 5.16 16.41
N ILE A 28 -5.51 6.08 17.30
CA ILE A 28 -5.96 7.41 16.90
C ILE A 28 -4.80 8.20 16.29
N ASP A 29 -5.11 9.16 15.41
CA ASP A 29 -4.13 9.91 14.62
C ASP A 29 -3.00 10.53 15.45
N LYS A 30 -3.36 11.19 16.56
CA LYS A 30 -2.38 11.78 17.49
C LYS A 30 -1.43 10.73 18.07
N THR A 31 -1.92 9.53 18.33
CA THR A 31 -1.09 8.41 18.81
C THR A 31 -0.15 7.92 17.72
N ILE A 32 -0.62 7.80 16.47
CA ILE A 32 0.21 7.43 15.33
C ILE A 32 1.37 8.42 15.18
N ILE A 33 1.06 9.72 15.12
CA ILE A 33 2.05 10.79 14.94
C ILE A 33 3.09 10.79 16.07
N ASN A 34 2.64 10.65 17.33
CA ASN A 34 3.54 10.59 18.49
C ASN A 34 4.44 9.34 18.51
N TRP A 35 4.06 8.28 17.82
CA TRP A 35 4.85 7.06 17.71
C TRP A 35 5.85 7.08 16.55
N ILE A 36 5.82 8.09 15.68
CA ILE A 36 6.75 8.20 14.55
C ILE A 36 8.18 8.37 15.08
N THR A 37 9.02 7.38 14.78
CA THR A 37 10.42 7.34 15.21
C THR A 37 11.38 8.06 14.28
N ASN A 38 10.94 8.37 13.05
CA ASN A 38 11.73 9.02 12.00
C ASN A 38 11.05 10.31 11.53
N LEU A 39 10.64 11.19 12.46
CA LEU A 39 9.96 12.45 12.15
C LEU A 39 10.77 13.37 11.22
N GLN A 40 12.10 13.24 11.19
CA GLN A 40 12.94 13.99 10.25
C GLN A 40 12.71 13.62 8.78
N ASP A 41 12.09 12.47 8.50
CA ASP A 41 11.72 12.06 7.15
C ASP A 41 10.37 12.69 6.73
N SER A 42 9.71 13.44 7.62
CA SER A 42 8.57 14.29 7.31
C SER A 42 9.04 15.52 6.55
N ASN A 43 8.35 15.85 5.45
CA ASN A 43 8.56 17.11 4.74
C ASN A 43 7.77 18.29 5.37
N ALA A 44 7.07 18.04 6.49
CA ALA A 44 6.23 19.04 7.13
C ALA A 44 7.02 20.14 7.84
N ASN A 45 6.43 21.34 7.91
CA ASN A 45 6.96 22.45 8.70
C ASN A 45 5.86 23.10 9.56
N PRO A 46 5.87 22.93 10.90
CA PRO A 46 6.85 22.19 11.71
C PRO A 46 6.77 20.66 11.48
N GLN A 47 7.83 19.91 11.83
CA GLN A 47 7.96 18.47 11.52
C GLN A 47 6.79 17.57 11.95
N GLN A 48 6.09 17.94 13.04
CA GLN A 48 4.94 17.20 13.56
C GLN A 48 3.60 17.62 12.96
N ALA A 49 3.57 18.61 12.05
CA ALA A 49 2.37 19.04 11.36
C ALA A 49 2.03 18.03 10.25
N ILE A 50 1.56 16.85 10.68
CA ILE A 50 1.19 15.72 9.84
C ILE A 50 -0.29 15.48 10.04
N GLN A 51 -1.06 15.44 8.95
CA GLN A 51 -2.46 15.04 8.95
C GLN A 51 -2.57 13.57 8.52
N ILE A 52 -3.34 12.77 9.26
CA ILE A 52 -3.72 11.42 8.84
C ILE A 52 -4.97 11.53 7.99
N ASP A 53 -4.90 11.17 6.71
CA ASP A 53 -6.03 11.30 5.78
C ASP A 53 -6.92 10.06 5.80
N HIS A 54 -6.30 8.89 5.86
CA HIS A 54 -6.97 7.61 6.04
C HIS A 54 -5.99 6.59 6.63
N THR A 55 -6.54 5.57 7.30
CA THR A 55 -5.77 4.46 7.87
C THR A 55 -6.48 3.15 7.61
N GLU A 56 -5.74 2.16 7.11
CA GLU A 56 -6.22 0.81 6.94
C GLU A 56 -5.38 -0.17 7.76
N LYS A 57 -6.04 -1.24 8.21
CA LYS A 57 -5.36 -2.37 8.84
C LYS A 57 -4.65 -3.19 7.76
N VAL A 58 -3.40 -3.54 8.04
CA VAL A 58 -2.57 -4.38 7.17
C VAL A 58 -1.88 -5.48 7.97
N LYS A 59 -1.42 -6.52 7.28
CA LYS A 59 -0.58 -7.58 7.84
C LYS A 59 0.82 -7.53 7.25
N LEU A 60 1.80 -7.53 8.13
CA LEU A 60 3.18 -7.82 7.75
C LEU A 60 3.30 -9.27 7.30
N ILE A 61 4.33 -9.58 6.53
CA ILE A 61 4.60 -10.94 6.05
C ILE A 61 4.86 -11.94 7.19
N SER A 62 5.21 -11.45 8.38
CA SER A 62 5.31 -12.22 9.62
C SER A 62 3.94 -12.64 10.20
N GLY A 63 2.84 -12.12 9.66
CA GLY A 63 1.48 -12.25 10.21
C GLY A 63 1.15 -11.22 11.30
N GLU A 64 2.07 -10.30 11.61
CA GLU A 64 1.80 -9.21 12.55
C GLU A 64 0.77 -8.22 11.99
N GLU A 65 -0.26 -7.94 12.79
CA GLU A 65 -1.21 -6.86 12.52
C GLU A 65 -0.55 -5.49 12.73
N ALA A 66 -0.65 -4.65 11.71
CA ALA A 66 -0.14 -3.30 11.64
C ALA A 66 -1.19 -2.39 10.98
N TYR A 67 -0.86 -1.10 10.85
CA TYR A 67 -1.72 -0.11 10.22
C TYR A 67 -0.92 0.71 9.23
N LEU A 68 -1.43 0.90 8.02
CA LEU A 68 -0.85 1.79 7.04
C LEU A 68 -1.75 3.02 6.91
N SER A 69 -1.14 4.19 7.04
CA SER A 69 -1.83 5.47 6.94
C SER A 69 -1.33 6.25 5.72
N GLY A 70 -2.24 6.79 4.94
CA GLY A 70 -1.96 7.86 3.99
C GLY A 70 -1.94 9.18 4.75
N VAL A 71 -0.90 9.99 4.54
CA VAL A 71 -0.70 11.22 5.32
C VAL A 71 -0.39 12.42 4.43
N SER A 72 -0.76 13.60 4.94
CA SER A 72 -0.39 14.89 4.38
C SER A 72 0.58 15.61 5.31
N PHE A 73 1.65 16.16 4.73
CA PHE A 73 2.69 16.93 5.41
C PHE A 73 2.40 18.41 5.24
N GLU A 74 1.97 19.07 6.32
CA GLU A 74 1.58 20.48 6.30
C GLU A 74 2.77 21.39 6.00
N ASN A 75 2.55 22.41 5.18
CA ASN A 75 3.56 23.36 4.72
C ASN A 75 4.79 22.71 4.04
N ALA A 76 4.66 21.47 3.57
CA ALA A 76 5.66 20.83 2.74
C ALA A 76 5.74 21.46 1.34
N GLY A 77 6.83 21.20 0.63
CA GLY A 77 6.98 21.65 -0.76
C GLY A 77 5.89 21.08 -1.68
N ARG A 78 5.55 21.82 -2.74
CA ARG A 78 4.48 21.48 -3.71
C ARG A 78 4.51 20.03 -4.22
N ASN A 79 5.69 19.40 -4.29
CA ASN A 79 5.85 18.06 -4.84
C ASN A 79 6.07 16.97 -3.77
N PHE A 80 6.02 17.31 -2.48
CA PHE A 80 6.39 16.44 -1.35
C PHE A 80 5.41 16.53 -0.18
N TRP A 81 4.16 16.90 -0.45
CA TRP A 81 3.14 17.12 0.57
C TRP A 81 2.44 15.84 1.02
N ALA A 82 2.64 14.71 0.34
CA ALA A 82 1.96 13.45 0.63
C ALA A 82 2.95 12.32 0.95
N GLY A 83 2.54 11.37 1.78
CA GLY A 83 3.33 10.19 2.11
C GLY A 83 2.56 9.11 2.87
N TYR A 84 3.31 8.20 3.49
CA TYR A 84 2.73 7.03 4.17
C TYR A 84 3.41 6.75 5.51
N VAL A 85 2.63 6.30 6.50
CA VAL A 85 3.11 5.90 7.82
C VAL A 85 2.70 4.47 8.12
N LEU A 86 3.68 3.59 8.35
CA LEU A 86 3.45 2.24 8.86
C LEU A 86 3.50 2.27 10.39
N THR A 87 2.41 1.89 11.03
CA THR A 87 2.26 1.85 12.49
C THR A 87 2.20 0.40 12.97
N ARG A 88 3.01 0.08 13.99
CA ARG A 88 3.04 -1.24 14.64
C ARG A 88 2.65 -1.09 16.11
N PRO A 89 1.36 -1.24 16.46
CA PRO A 89 0.86 -0.93 17.80
C PRO A 89 1.47 -1.78 18.92
N LYS A 90 1.81 -3.04 18.61
CA LYS A 90 2.50 -3.93 19.56
C LYS A 90 3.83 -3.35 20.06
N LEU A 91 4.49 -2.56 19.22
CA LEU A 91 5.75 -1.90 19.54
C LEU A 91 5.57 -0.45 20.01
N LYS A 92 4.35 0.11 19.91
CA LYS A 92 4.08 1.55 20.10
C LYS A 92 5.01 2.43 19.28
N GLN A 93 5.23 2.02 18.03
CA GLN A 93 6.13 2.68 17.09
C GLN A 93 5.44 2.84 15.74
N ALA A 94 5.81 3.90 15.04
CA ALA A 94 5.43 4.16 13.66
C ALA A 94 6.65 4.63 12.86
N LYS A 95 6.60 4.43 11.54
CA LYS A 95 7.63 4.91 10.61
C LYS A 95 7.04 5.47 9.33
N ILE A 96 7.56 6.61 8.91
CA ILE A 96 7.33 7.16 7.57
C ILE A 96 8.04 6.26 6.55
N LEU A 97 7.33 5.86 5.48
CA LEU A 97 7.87 5.09 4.37
C LEU A 97 8.46 6.02 3.31
N LYS A 98 9.74 6.41 3.47
CA LYS A 98 10.42 7.42 2.65
C LYS A 98 10.50 7.14 1.14
N GLU A 99 10.29 5.88 0.74
CA GLU A 99 10.42 5.43 -0.66
C GLU A 99 9.19 5.76 -1.49
N PHE A 100 8.09 6.17 -0.85
CA PHE A 100 6.80 6.42 -1.48
C PHE A 100 6.25 7.79 -1.09
N GLY A 101 5.39 8.34 -1.95
CA GLY A 101 4.66 9.58 -1.68
C GLY A 101 4.87 10.63 -2.76
N GLY A 102 5.17 11.86 -2.31
CA GLY A 102 5.33 13.01 -3.19
C GLY A 102 4.05 13.83 -3.22
N GLN A 103 3.22 13.61 -4.23
CA GLN A 103 1.90 14.23 -4.40
C GLN A 103 0.74 13.21 -4.29
N SER A 104 1.03 11.98 -3.84
CA SER A 104 0.02 10.97 -3.57
C SER A 104 0.23 10.33 -2.21
N ASN A 105 -0.86 10.07 -1.53
CA ASN A 105 -0.99 9.34 -0.28
C ASN A 105 -2.00 8.18 -0.42
N THR A 106 -2.34 7.79 -1.67
CA THR A 106 -3.33 6.76 -1.96
C THR A 106 -2.70 5.37 -2.00
N PHE A 107 -3.33 4.43 -1.31
CA PHE A 107 -2.95 3.02 -1.39
C PHE A 107 -4.17 2.10 -1.42
N LYS A 108 -3.96 0.84 -1.79
CA LYS A 108 -4.97 -0.21 -1.76
C LYS A 108 -4.38 -1.49 -1.19
N VAL A 109 -5.14 -2.17 -0.34
CA VAL A 109 -4.75 -3.47 0.23
C VAL A 109 -5.37 -4.60 -0.58
N HIS A 110 -4.53 -5.54 -1.03
CA HIS A 110 -4.92 -6.70 -1.82
C HIS A 110 -4.67 -7.98 -1.02
N PRO A 111 -5.72 -8.59 -0.44
CA PRO A 111 -5.58 -9.93 0.15
C PRO A 111 -5.36 -10.96 -0.96
N THR A 112 -4.40 -11.87 -0.74
CA THR A 112 -4.14 -12.99 -1.66
C THR A 112 -3.59 -14.21 -0.92
N MET A 113 -3.33 -15.28 -1.66
CA MET A 113 -2.75 -16.52 -1.18
C MET A 113 -1.36 -16.75 -1.81
N TYR A 114 -0.36 -16.98 -0.96
CA TYR A 114 0.99 -17.34 -1.38
C TYR A 114 1.46 -18.59 -0.65
N LYS A 115 1.79 -19.65 -1.40
CA LYS A 115 2.23 -20.95 -0.84
C LYS A 115 1.31 -21.46 0.28
N GLY A 116 0.00 -21.36 0.09
CA GLY A 116 -1.01 -21.80 1.06
C GLY A 116 -1.21 -20.89 2.27
N LYS A 117 -0.50 -19.75 2.36
CA LYS A 117 -0.68 -18.74 3.41
C LYS A 117 -1.43 -17.52 2.89
N SER A 118 -2.38 -17.03 3.67
CA SER A 118 -3.03 -15.74 3.41
C SER A 118 -2.04 -14.63 3.71
N ILE A 119 -1.83 -13.75 2.74
CA ILE A 119 -0.97 -12.58 2.83
C ILE A 119 -1.73 -11.34 2.33
N GLU A 120 -1.22 -10.17 2.69
CA GLU A 120 -1.72 -8.90 2.19
C GLU A 120 -0.60 -8.20 1.42
N LEU A 121 -0.90 -7.82 0.18
CA LEU A 121 -0.05 -6.96 -0.63
C LEU A 121 -0.63 -5.55 -0.60
N VAL A 122 0.20 -4.54 -0.83
CA VAL A 122 -0.24 -3.14 -0.85
C VAL A 122 0.17 -2.54 -2.19
N GLU A 123 -0.79 -1.98 -2.91
CA GLU A 123 -0.54 -1.08 -4.04
C GLU A 123 -0.37 0.32 -3.46
N ILE A 124 0.84 0.88 -3.51
CA ILE A 124 1.18 2.21 -3.00
C ILE A 124 1.48 3.12 -4.19
N GLU A 125 0.82 4.27 -4.25
CA GLU A 125 1.05 5.25 -5.30
C GLU A 125 2.13 6.27 -4.90
N SER A 126 2.98 6.64 -5.84
CA SER A 126 3.85 7.82 -5.73
C SER A 126 3.56 8.72 -6.91
N ALA A 127 3.53 10.02 -6.70
CA ALA A 127 3.20 10.97 -7.76
C ALA A 127 4.04 12.23 -7.69
N GLY A 128 4.28 12.82 -8.86
CA GLY A 128 4.98 14.08 -9.00
C GLY A 128 4.57 14.79 -10.29
N SER A 129 4.69 16.12 -10.27
CA SER A 129 4.38 16.95 -11.42
C SER A 129 5.45 18.01 -11.65
N GLY A 130 5.69 18.31 -12.92
CA GLY A 130 6.68 19.29 -13.35
C GLY A 130 6.54 19.62 -14.84
N GLN A 131 6.74 20.89 -15.20
CA GLN A 131 6.77 21.34 -16.60
C GLN A 131 5.54 20.90 -17.44
N GLY A 132 4.36 20.83 -16.82
CA GLY A 132 3.11 20.41 -17.49
C GLY A 132 2.93 18.90 -17.64
N THR A 133 3.86 18.08 -17.14
CA THR A 133 3.73 16.62 -17.08
C THR A 133 3.35 16.19 -15.67
N VAL A 134 2.43 15.23 -15.58
CA VAL A 134 2.08 14.52 -14.34
C VAL A 134 2.55 13.08 -14.49
N GLU A 135 3.33 12.60 -13.52
CA GLU A 135 3.82 11.24 -13.45
C GLU A 135 3.37 10.60 -12.13
N ALA A 136 2.90 9.37 -12.20
CA ALA A 136 2.63 8.55 -11.04
C ALA A 136 3.24 7.16 -11.24
N THR A 137 3.51 6.47 -10.13
CA THR A 137 3.97 5.09 -10.13
C THR A 137 3.15 4.34 -9.09
N LYS A 138 2.48 3.27 -9.52
CA LYS A 138 1.80 2.33 -8.64
C LYS A 138 2.74 1.17 -8.38
N SER A 139 3.14 1.01 -7.12
CA SER A 139 4.04 -0.04 -6.68
C SER A 139 3.28 -1.09 -5.88
N LEU A 140 3.30 -2.34 -6.33
CA LEU A 140 2.80 -3.46 -5.55
C LEU A 140 3.92 -3.99 -4.65
N VAL A 141 3.70 -3.92 -3.35
CA VAL A 141 4.68 -4.29 -2.32
C VAL A 141 4.11 -5.29 -1.34
N TYR A 142 4.99 -6.00 -0.62
CA TYR A 142 4.64 -6.64 0.65
C TYR A 142 5.38 -5.96 1.80
N LEU A 143 4.74 -5.91 2.96
CA LEU A 143 5.31 -5.28 4.15
C LEU A 143 6.12 -6.30 4.97
N SER A 144 7.39 -6.03 5.20
CA SER A 144 8.31 -6.88 5.96
C SER A 144 9.01 -6.05 7.02
N GLN A 145 8.63 -6.26 8.28
CA GLN A 145 9.05 -5.46 9.44
C GLN A 145 8.69 -3.97 9.27
N TRP A 146 9.66 -3.14 8.91
CA TRP A 146 9.51 -1.70 8.69
C TRP A 146 9.66 -1.29 7.22
N ASN A 147 9.87 -2.27 6.33
CA ASN A 147 10.18 -2.03 4.92
C ASN A 147 9.01 -2.48 4.05
N ALA A 148 8.73 -1.71 3.01
CA ALA A 148 7.91 -2.14 1.89
C ALA A 148 8.83 -2.73 0.82
N LYS A 149 8.61 -3.98 0.45
CA LYS A 149 9.45 -4.69 -0.53
C LYS A 149 8.70 -4.83 -1.85
N LEU A 150 9.29 -4.31 -2.91
CA LEU A 150 8.73 -4.28 -4.25
C LEU A 150 8.53 -5.69 -4.82
N ILE A 151 7.36 -5.94 -5.40
CA ILE A 151 7.06 -7.09 -6.25
C ILE A 151 7.11 -6.66 -7.71
N THR A 152 6.35 -5.61 -8.04
CA THR A 152 6.32 -5.01 -9.37
C THR A 152 5.76 -3.59 -9.26
N GLU A 153 5.95 -2.81 -10.31
CA GLU A 153 5.43 -1.46 -10.42
C GLU A 153 4.94 -1.19 -11.84
N VAL A 154 4.10 -0.18 -11.98
CA VAL A 154 3.68 0.37 -13.26
C VAL A 154 3.68 1.89 -13.19
N GLN A 155 4.17 2.51 -14.25
CA GLN A 155 4.22 3.96 -14.39
C GLN A 155 2.95 4.45 -15.08
N GLU A 156 2.51 5.63 -14.67
CA GLU A 156 1.48 6.42 -15.31
C GLU A 156 2.07 7.78 -15.62
N SER A 157 1.78 8.29 -16.81
CA SER A 157 2.22 9.61 -17.20
C SER A 157 1.19 10.21 -18.12
N SER A 158 0.84 11.47 -17.90
CA SER A 158 0.05 12.24 -18.84
C SER A 158 0.79 13.49 -19.23
N ASN A 159 0.92 13.69 -20.53
CA ASN A 159 1.41 14.90 -21.15
C ASN A 159 0.47 15.26 -22.29
N ALA A 160 -0.29 16.33 -22.11
CA ALA A 160 -1.27 16.78 -23.10
C ALA A 160 -0.64 17.27 -24.43
N GLY A 161 0.69 17.47 -24.48
CA GLY A 161 1.36 17.98 -25.66
C GLY A 161 1.00 19.45 -25.94
N ARG A 162 1.25 19.90 -27.18
CA ARG A 162 0.65 21.14 -27.70
C ARG A 162 -0.53 20.72 -28.57
N TYR A 163 -1.68 21.36 -28.38
CA TYR A 163 -2.84 21.14 -29.23
C TYR A 163 -3.13 22.42 -30.02
N ASP A 164 -3.00 22.32 -31.34
CA ASP A 164 -3.39 23.29 -32.35
C ASP A 164 -4.55 22.71 -33.16
N GLU A 165 -5.71 23.35 -33.08
CA GLU A 165 -6.93 22.98 -33.82
C GLU A 165 -6.70 22.89 -35.34
N LYS A 166 -5.69 23.57 -35.88
CA LYS A 166 -5.36 23.54 -37.31
C LYS A 166 -4.62 22.26 -37.74
N LEU A 167 -3.99 21.57 -36.79
CA LEU A 167 -3.17 20.38 -37.01
C LEU A 167 -3.86 19.08 -36.56
N ASP A 168 -4.98 19.19 -35.81
CA ASP A 168 -5.87 18.08 -35.40
C ASP A 168 -5.09 16.82 -34.97
N ALA A 169 -5.17 15.72 -35.73
CA ALA A 169 -4.56 14.44 -35.38
C ALA A 169 -3.01 14.41 -35.45
N GLU A 170 -2.37 15.34 -36.16
CA GLU A 170 -0.90 15.41 -36.22
C GLU A 170 -0.30 16.01 -34.94
N ASP A 171 -0.97 16.99 -34.33
CA ASP A 171 -0.48 17.62 -33.10
C ASP A 171 -0.71 16.74 -31.87
N CYS A 172 -1.76 15.91 -31.89
CA CYS A 172 -2.00 14.89 -30.87
C CYS A 172 -0.83 13.92 -30.66
N ARG A 173 0.00 13.68 -31.69
CA ARG A 173 1.19 12.82 -31.58
C ARG A 173 2.29 13.42 -30.72
N THR A 174 2.19 14.71 -30.37
CA THR A 174 3.15 15.39 -29.50
C THR A 174 2.86 15.16 -28.01
N GLY A 175 1.65 14.73 -27.67
CA GLY A 175 1.23 14.35 -26.33
C GLY A 175 1.18 12.82 -26.15
N SER A 176 1.24 12.36 -24.90
CA SER A 176 1.22 10.93 -24.56
C SER A 176 0.46 10.68 -23.26
N ASP A 177 -0.40 9.67 -23.28
CA ASP A 177 -1.05 9.13 -22.08
C ASP A 177 -0.63 7.68 -21.87
N ASN A 178 -0.06 7.42 -20.70
CA ASN A 178 0.32 6.10 -20.21
C ASN A 178 -0.45 5.82 -18.94
N THR A 179 -1.22 4.74 -18.91
CA THR A 179 -1.98 4.30 -17.74
C THR A 179 -1.58 2.88 -17.36
N GLY A 180 -1.52 2.62 -16.06
CA GLY A 180 -0.97 1.41 -15.48
C GLY A 180 -1.94 0.75 -14.50
N TYR A 181 -2.10 -0.56 -14.65
CA TYR A 181 -2.95 -1.36 -13.76
C TYR A 181 -2.20 -2.56 -13.22
N LEU A 182 -2.32 -2.81 -11.92
CA LEU A 182 -1.84 -4.01 -11.25
C LEU A 182 -3.04 -4.78 -10.70
N ASN A 183 -3.35 -5.93 -11.32
CA ASN A 183 -4.45 -6.78 -10.87
C ASN A 183 -3.90 -7.97 -10.09
N VAL A 184 -4.02 -7.95 -8.76
CA VAL A 184 -3.61 -9.05 -7.89
C VAL A 184 -4.66 -10.15 -7.91
N MET A 185 -4.25 -11.39 -8.21
CA MET A 185 -5.16 -12.53 -8.23
C MET A 185 -5.45 -12.99 -6.78
N PRO A 186 -6.72 -13.09 -6.33
CA PRO A 186 -7.05 -13.37 -4.91
C PRO A 186 -6.61 -14.75 -4.40
N TYR A 187 -6.51 -15.75 -5.27
CA TYR A 187 -6.24 -17.15 -4.90
C TYR A 187 -5.07 -17.76 -5.67
N SER A 188 -4.25 -16.92 -6.29
CA SER A 188 -3.13 -17.37 -7.10
C SER A 188 -1.93 -16.44 -6.90
N PRO A 189 -0.69 -16.96 -6.90
CA PRO A 189 0.50 -16.16 -6.66
C PRO A 189 0.91 -15.41 -7.94
N TYR A 190 -0.01 -14.71 -8.59
CA TYR A 190 0.25 -13.92 -9.80
C TYR A 190 -0.37 -12.53 -9.70
N VAL A 191 0.28 -11.58 -10.35
CA VAL A 191 -0.25 -10.25 -10.64
C VAL A 191 -0.28 -10.07 -12.16
N ILE A 192 -1.37 -9.50 -12.68
CA ILE A 192 -1.47 -9.10 -14.08
C ILE A 192 -1.14 -7.61 -14.15
N LYS A 193 0.03 -7.31 -14.72
CA LYS A 193 0.45 -5.94 -15.02
C LYS A 193 -0.07 -5.57 -16.41
N THR A 194 -0.85 -4.50 -16.50
CA THR A 194 -1.35 -3.98 -17.78
C THR A 194 -0.90 -2.53 -17.95
N THR A 195 -0.27 -2.24 -19.09
CA THR A 195 0.07 -0.89 -19.51
C THR A 195 -0.74 -0.54 -20.75
N VAL A 196 -1.40 0.61 -20.71
CA VAL A 196 -2.14 1.18 -21.82
C VAL A 196 -1.39 2.45 -22.24
N THR A 197 -0.98 2.52 -23.49
CA THR A 197 -0.26 3.68 -24.05
C THR A 197 -1.04 4.23 -25.24
N GLY A 198 -1.15 5.54 -25.37
CA GLY A 198 -1.84 6.20 -26.48
C GLY A 198 -1.44 7.66 -26.64
N ASP A 199 -1.89 8.25 -27.74
CA ASP A 199 -1.69 9.67 -28.03
C ASP A 199 -2.70 10.51 -27.25
N ALA A 200 -2.25 11.60 -26.62
CA ALA A 200 -3.10 12.48 -25.81
C ALA A 200 -3.87 13.50 -26.69
N CYS A 201 -4.97 13.07 -27.33
CA CYS A 201 -5.90 13.97 -28.03
C CYS A 201 -7.01 14.45 -27.09
N ASN A 202 -7.45 15.72 -27.15
CA ASN A 202 -8.72 16.28 -26.60
C ASN A 202 -9.49 15.35 -25.63
N ASP A 203 -8.93 15.13 -24.44
CA ASP A 203 -9.47 14.31 -23.34
C ASP A 203 -9.90 12.86 -23.70
N LYS A 204 -9.46 12.35 -24.86
CA LYS A 204 -9.78 11.04 -25.41
C LYS A 204 -8.55 10.46 -26.10
N PRO A 205 -7.84 9.54 -25.46
CA PRO A 205 -6.68 8.98 -26.09
C PRO A 205 -7.06 8.19 -27.36
N LYS A 206 -6.21 8.27 -28.39
CA LYS A 206 -6.37 7.55 -29.68
C LYS A 206 -5.15 6.64 -29.90
N GLY A 207 -5.31 5.60 -30.71
CA GLY A 207 -4.19 4.74 -31.12
C GLY A 207 -3.66 3.77 -30.05
N TYR A 208 -4.51 3.37 -29.10
CA TYR A 208 -4.09 2.57 -27.94
C TYR A 208 -3.32 1.31 -28.28
N LYS A 209 -2.22 1.11 -27.56
CA LYS A 209 -1.56 -0.18 -27.42
C LYS A 209 -1.73 -0.66 -25.99
N VAL A 210 -2.28 -1.86 -25.86
CA VAL A 210 -2.42 -2.56 -24.58
C VAL A 210 -1.36 -3.65 -24.53
N ASN A 211 -0.58 -3.66 -23.47
CA ASN A 211 0.34 -4.75 -23.16
C ASN A 211 0.01 -5.30 -21.78
N SER A 212 -0.14 -6.61 -21.68
CA SER A 212 -0.46 -7.30 -20.44
C SER A 212 0.55 -8.41 -20.19
N LEU A 213 1.10 -8.44 -18.97
CA LEU A 213 2.09 -9.41 -18.53
C LEU A 213 1.60 -10.07 -17.24
N VAL A 214 1.66 -11.40 -17.21
CA VAL A 214 1.43 -12.17 -15.99
C VAL A 214 2.77 -12.35 -15.27
N LEU A 215 2.86 -11.84 -14.04
CA LEU A 215 4.06 -11.90 -13.23
C LEU A 215 3.84 -12.78 -12.00
N PRO A 216 4.75 -13.70 -11.68
CA PRO A 216 4.69 -14.45 -10.43
C PRO A 216 4.99 -13.53 -9.25
N ILE A 217 4.22 -13.69 -8.18
CA ILE A 217 4.55 -13.11 -6.87
C ILE A 217 5.71 -13.93 -6.29
N VAL A 218 6.79 -13.25 -5.88
CA VAL A 218 7.95 -13.88 -5.25
C VAL A 218 8.23 -13.18 -3.93
N ILE A 219 8.11 -13.92 -2.82
CA ILE A 219 8.35 -13.41 -1.47
C ILE A 219 9.49 -14.22 -0.86
N SER A 220 10.66 -13.59 -0.74
CA SER A 220 11.89 -14.26 -0.33
C SER A 220 11.84 -14.84 1.09
N GLU A 221 11.03 -14.24 1.97
CA GLU A 221 10.90 -14.62 3.37
C GLU A 221 9.94 -15.79 3.61
N ILE A 222 9.11 -16.15 2.62
CA ILE A 222 8.22 -17.30 2.71
C ILE A 222 8.80 -18.44 1.86
N LYS A 223 9.41 -19.41 2.57
CA LYS A 223 9.90 -20.66 1.98
C LYS A 223 8.74 -21.57 1.58
#